data_AF-A0AAW2NFT5-F1
#
_entry.id   AF-A0AAW2NFT5-F1
#
_cell.length_a   1.000
_cell.length_b   1.000
_cell.length_c   1.000
_cell.angle_alpha   90.00
_cell.angle_beta   90.00
_cell.angle_gamma   90.00
#
_symmetry.space_group_name_H-M   'P 1'
#
loop_
_entity.id
_entity.type
_entity.pdbx_description
1 polymer ?
#
loop_
_entity_poly.entity_id
_entity_poly.type
_entity_poly.pdbx_seq_one_letter_code
_entity_poly.pdbx_strand_id
1 'polypeptide(L)'
;MASSRLFTLLGPSILRSSRNVSSMLSLKFNTFCLLPPRPFKQFSSSALTFDSGDSILTTDDSSAVSGHPWPEWVNFIDRLKAKGYFAQNAAVLESGGTDEEGVVVYTEMKLVKDACLSFGRDRFDIFKSLSRQDIQTIVEKGCPSLFRKAVNSAKRLRAYLGLDEGDVCGSCDLRGSCDRAYIMLNDSEAAARTVDVVRIILLYALDPLLISGENKLPGKVLVESSARKLLSELIELGDTPPDPDIPKRVAVTSQRRKQSVDLLDNKTSKNVDVKPGDWVCAK
;
A
#
# COMPACT_ATOMS: atom_id res chain seq x y z
N MET A 1 -23.10 92.62 -28.35
CA MET A 1 -23.47 93.38 -27.14
C MET A 1 -23.93 92.41 -26.07
N ALA A 2 -23.36 92.53 -24.86
CA ALA A 2 -23.78 92.03 -23.54
C ALA A 2 -24.01 90.51 -23.34
N SER A 3 -23.15 89.79 -22.60
CA SER A 3 -22.99 89.72 -21.11
C SER A 3 -23.86 88.60 -20.51
N SER A 4 -23.29 87.41 -20.24
CA SER A 4 -22.86 86.91 -18.92
C SER A 4 -23.96 86.19 -18.10
N ARG A 5 -23.70 84.95 -17.66
CA ARG A 5 -23.29 84.59 -16.27
C ARG A 5 -23.38 83.07 -16.03
N LEU A 6 -22.36 82.56 -15.35
CA LEU A 6 -22.25 81.24 -14.73
C LEU A 6 -23.21 81.08 -13.55
N PHE A 7 -23.76 79.89 -13.35
CA PHE A 7 -23.95 79.28 -12.02
C PHE A 7 -23.93 77.75 -12.15
N THR A 8 -22.98 77.12 -11.47
CA THR A 8 -22.97 75.71 -11.10
C THR A 8 -23.78 75.54 -9.81
N LEU A 9 -24.55 74.46 -9.68
CA LEU A 9 -24.68 73.66 -8.44
C LEU A 9 -25.50 72.37 -8.69
N LEU A 10 -25.11 71.36 -7.93
CA LEU A 10 -25.44 69.94 -7.99
C LEU A 10 -26.92 69.59 -7.75
N GLY A 11 -27.38 68.48 -8.35
CA GLY A 11 -28.59 67.75 -7.94
C GLY A 11 -28.76 66.44 -8.74
N PRO A 12 -29.20 65.33 -8.12
CA PRO A 12 -28.68 64.00 -8.45
C PRO A 12 -29.44 63.21 -9.52
N SER A 13 -28.61 62.48 -10.27
CA SER A 13 -28.79 61.23 -11.00
C SER A 13 -30.09 60.43 -10.79
N ILE A 14 -30.93 60.37 -11.84
CA ILE A 14 -31.70 59.17 -12.19
C ILE A 14 -31.66 59.04 -13.72
N LEU A 15 -30.67 58.29 -14.23
CA LEU A 15 -30.67 57.86 -15.63
C LEU A 15 -30.62 56.34 -15.69
N ARG A 16 -31.76 55.83 -16.15
CA ARG A 16 -32.00 54.56 -16.81
C ARG A 16 -30.90 54.32 -17.86
N SER A 17 -30.09 53.29 -17.68
CA SER A 17 -29.31 52.72 -18.78
C SER A 17 -29.07 51.23 -18.57
N SER A 18 -29.28 50.53 -19.67
CA SER A 18 -29.17 49.09 -19.88
C SER A 18 -27.84 48.53 -19.38
N ARG A 19 -27.93 47.58 -18.44
CA ARG A 19 -26.84 46.66 -18.15
C ARG A 19 -26.81 45.56 -19.22
N ASN A 20 -25.88 45.68 -20.16
CA ASN A 20 -25.26 44.52 -20.78
C ASN A 20 -24.41 43.84 -19.71
N VAL A 21 -24.93 42.77 -19.11
CA VAL A 21 -24.14 41.79 -18.36
C VAL A 21 -23.90 40.64 -19.31
N SER A 22 -22.65 40.46 -19.71
CA SER A 22 -22.17 39.26 -20.39
C SER A 22 -22.50 38.05 -19.52
N SER A 23 -23.43 37.22 -20.01
CA SER A 23 -23.88 36.00 -19.36
C SER A 23 -22.72 35.00 -19.29
N MET A 24 -22.28 34.75 -18.07
CA MET A 24 -21.53 33.55 -17.69
C MET A 24 -22.53 32.45 -17.33
N LEU A 25 -22.25 31.24 -17.85
CA LEU A 25 -22.82 29.94 -17.51
C LEU A 25 -24.33 29.73 -17.68
N SER A 26 -24.67 29.01 -18.75
CA SER A 26 -25.77 28.04 -18.76
C SER A 26 -25.39 26.83 -19.62
N LEU A 27 -24.48 26.00 -19.11
CA LEU A 27 -24.29 24.64 -19.62
C LEU A 27 -25.45 23.81 -19.08
N LYS A 28 -26.40 23.51 -19.98
CA LYS A 28 -27.55 22.68 -19.73
C LYS A 28 -27.07 21.30 -19.27
N PHE A 29 -27.39 20.94 -18.03
CA PHE A 29 -27.33 19.57 -17.55
C PHE A 29 -28.25 18.72 -18.42
N ASN A 30 -27.65 17.87 -19.26
CA ASN A 30 -28.39 16.91 -20.04
C ASN A 30 -28.59 15.66 -19.17
N THR A 31 -29.82 15.52 -18.69
CA THR A 31 -30.62 14.31 -18.52
C THR A 31 -29.88 12.97 -18.46
N PHE A 32 -30.03 12.33 -17.30
CA PHE A 32 -29.78 10.93 -17.03
C PHE A 32 -30.18 9.99 -18.18
N CYS A 33 -29.19 9.33 -18.78
CA CYS A 33 -29.39 8.07 -19.49
C CYS A 33 -28.96 6.93 -18.56
N LEU A 34 -29.94 6.34 -17.87
CA LEU A 34 -29.83 5.06 -17.21
C LEU A 34 -29.54 3.99 -18.27
N LEU A 35 -28.28 3.59 -18.42
CA LEU A 35 -27.94 2.38 -19.16
C LEU A 35 -28.40 1.16 -18.33
N PRO A 36 -29.02 0.15 -18.95
CA PRO A 36 -29.49 -1.03 -18.23
C PRO A 36 -28.28 -1.83 -17.70
N PRO A 37 -28.43 -2.53 -16.56
CA PRO A 37 -27.37 -3.40 -16.07
C PRO A 37 -27.17 -4.53 -17.08
N ARG A 38 -25.98 -4.62 -17.67
CA ARG A 38 -25.59 -5.80 -18.46
C ARG A 38 -25.61 -7.00 -17.52
N PRO A 39 -26.27 -8.11 -17.87
CA PRO A 39 -26.21 -9.32 -17.06
C PRO A 39 -24.77 -9.84 -17.13
N PHE A 40 -24.07 -9.81 -15.99
CA PHE A 40 -22.84 -10.57 -15.84
C PHE A 40 -23.17 -12.04 -16.06
N LYS A 41 -22.57 -12.65 -17.08
CA LYS A 41 -22.51 -14.10 -17.18
C LYS A 41 -21.82 -14.58 -15.91
N GLN A 42 -22.56 -15.26 -15.04
CA GLN A 42 -22.00 -16.11 -14.00
C GLN A 42 -21.12 -17.14 -14.70
N PHE A 43 -19.81 -16.89 -14.72
CA PHE A 43 -18.89 -18.01 -14.69
C PHE A 43 -19.00 -18.58 -13.28
N SER A 44 -19.69 -19.71 -13.16
CA SER A 44 -19.50 -20.63 -12.04
C SER A 44 -18.04 -21.07 -12.08
N SER A 45 -17.17 -20.30 -11.42
CA SER A 45 -15.87 -20.79 -11.02
C SER A 45 -16.07 -21.55 -9.73
N SER A 46 -15.85 -22.87 -9.81
CA SER A 46 -15.70 -23.75 -8.66
C SER A 46 -14.80 -23.07 -7.63
N ALA A 47 -15.32 -22.91 -6.42
CA ALA A 47 -14.55 -22.43 -5.28
C ALA A 47 -13.41 -23.42 -5.02
N LEU A 48 -12.18 -23.03 -5.32
CA LEU A 48 -11.02 -23.68 -4.75
C LEU A 48 -10.86 -23.11 -3.34
N THR A 49 -11.29 -23.88 -2.36
CA THR A 49 -10.87 -23.71 -0.97
C THR A 49 -9.35 -23.89 -0.93
N PHE A 50 -8.61 -22.79 -0.83
CA PHE A 50 -7.20 -22.86 -0.45
C PHE A 50 -7.16 -23.12 1.05
N ASP A 51 -7.33 -24.39 1.40
CA ASP A 51 -6.90 -24.92 2.67
C ASP A 51 -5.37 -24.92 2.71
N SER A 52 -4.80 -24.75 3.90
CA SER A 52 -3.37 -24.85 4.12
C SER A 52 -2.87 -26.23 3.69
N GLY A 53 -2.10 -26.29 2.61
CA GLY A 53 -1.38 -27.50 2.23
C GLY A 53 -1.22 -27.66 0.73
N ASP A 54 0.03 -27.66 0.30
CA ASP A 54 0.52 -28.23 -0.96
C ASP A 54 0.10 -27.54 -2.27
N SER A 55 0.90 -26.54 -2.67
CA SER A 55 1.01 -26.17 -4.08
C SER A 55 2.24 -26.90 -4.62
N ILE A 56 1.99 -27.92 -5.45
CA ILE A 56 3.02 -28.64 -6.21
C ILE A 56 3.78 -27.60 -7.06
N LEU A 57 4.95 -27.19 -6.57
CA LEU A 57 5.99 -26.49 -7.30
C LEU A 57 6.97 -27.55 -7.82
N THR A 58 6.70 -28.09 -9.00
CA THR A 58 7.73 -28.83 -9.73
C THR A 58 8.50 -27.86 -10.61
N THR A 59 9.40 -27.08 -10.02
CA THR A 59 10.61 -26.57 -10.69
C THR A 59 11.60 -26.15 -9.59
N ASP A 60 12.86 -26.57 -9.70
CA ASP A 60 13.96 -26.26 -8.77
C ASP A 60 14.09 -24.73 -8.49
N ASP A 61 13.53 -24.28 -7.38
CA ASP A 61 13.38 -22.85 -7.01
C ASP A 61 14.61 -22.26 -6.29
N SER A 62 15.58 -23.09 -5.88
CA SER A 62 16.89 -22.59 -5.41
C SER A 62 17.68 -21.94 -6.57
N SER A 63 17.34 -22.28 -7.82
CA SER A 63 17.83 -21.56 -9.01
C SER A 63 17.10 -20.24 -9.26
N ALA A 64 15.94 -19.97 -8.65
CA ALA A 64 15.10 -18.83 -9.01
C ALA A 64 15.63 -17.48 -8.51
N VAL A 65 16.46 -17.46 -7.46
CA VAL A 65 17.12 -16.22 -6.99
C VAL A 65 18.27 -15.83 -7.92
N SER A 66 19.03 -16.80 -8.41
CA SER A 66 20.19 -16.59 -9.31
C SER A 66 19.81 -16.60 -10.80
N GLY A 67 18.65 -17.18 -11.14
CA GLY A 67 18.09 -17.34 -12.48
C GLY A 67 16.86 -16.47 -12.75
N HIS A 68 16.56 -15.51 -11.86
CA HIS A 68 15.48 -14.56 -12.07
C HIS A 68 15.71 -13.75 -13.36
N PRO A 69 14.71 -13.54 -14.24
CA PRO A 69 14.93 -12.87 -15.52
C PRO A 69 15.18 -11.37 -15.41
N TRP A 70 14.93 -10.76 -14.25
CA TRP A 70 15.27 -9.35 -14.01
C TRP A 70 16.66 -9.25 -13.37
N PRO A 71 17.67 -8.71 -14.08
CA PRO A 71 19.00 -8.50 -13.50
C PRO A 71 18.96 -7.51 -12.32
N GLU A 72 18.02 -6.56 -12.31
CA GLU A 72 17.83 -5.62 -11.22
C GLU A 72 17.42 -6.34 -9.92
N TRP A 73 16.60 -7.39 -10.03
CA TRP A 73 16.23 -8.21 -8.89
C TRP A 73 17.43 -8.97 -8.32
N VAL A 74 18.18 -9.66 -9.18
CA VAL A 74 19.38 -10.42 -8.76
C VAL A 74 20.38 -9.49 -8.06
N ASN A 75 20.67 -8.34 -8.67
CA ASN A 75 21.56 -7.32 -8.10
C ASN A 75 21.03 -6.77 -6.75
N PHE A 76 19.72 -6.55 -6.63
CA PHE A 76 19.11 -6.14 -5.36
C PHE A 76 19.36 -7.18 -4.27
N ILE A 77 19.11 -8.46 -4.56
CA ILE A 77 19.34 -9.56 -3.60
C ILE A 77 20.82 -9.67 -3.22
N ASP A 78 21.74 -9.59 -4.18
CA ASP A 78 23.18 -9.65 -3.90
C ASP A 78 23.65 -8.50 -3.01
N ARG A 79 23.11 -7.30 -3.21
CA ARG A 79 23.39 -6.14 -2.34
C ARG A 79 22.82 -6.31 -0.94
N LEU A 80 21.65 -6.91 -0.81
CA LEU A 80 21.08 -7.24 0.49
C LEU A 80 21.95 -8.28 1.24
N LYS A 81 22.50 -9.27 0.52
CA LYS A 81 23.48 -10.22 1.08
C LYS A 81 24.75 -9.51 1.52
N ALA A 82 25.34 -8.68 0.66
CA ALA A 82 26.56 -7.93 0.96
C ALA A 82 26.41 -6.99 2.17
N LYS A 83 25.23 -6.41 2.38
CA LYS A 83 24.91 -5.54 3.53
C LYS A 83 24.48 -6.30 4.79
N GLY A 84 24.44 -7.63 4.75
CA GLY A 84 24.16 -8.46 5.93
C GLY A 84 22.68 -8.57 6.32
N TYR A 85 21.73 -8.16 5.46
CA TYR A 85 20.30 -8.27 5.77
C TYR A 85 19.84 -9.73 5.94
N PHE A 86 20.53 -10.69 5.32
CA PHE A 86 20.24 -12.12 5.47
C PHE A 86 20.76 -12.70 6.79
N ALA A 87 21.95 -12.30 7.25
CA ALA A 87 22.52 -12.78 8.51
C ALA A 87 21.69 -12.32 9.71
N GLN A 88 21.18 -11.09 9.67
CA GLN A 88 20.26 -10.57 10.69
C GLN A 88 18.98 -11.40 10.82
N ASN A 89 18.50 -12.00 9.73
CA ASN A 89 17.29 -12.82 9.72
C ASN A 89 17.58 -14.28 10.08
N ALA A 90 18.72 -14.83 9.66
CA ALA A 90 19.16 -16.18 10.03
C ALA A 90 19.32 -16.31 11.54
N ALA A 91 19.95 -15.33 12.21
CA ALA A 91 20.05 -15.32 13.68
C ALA A 91 18.69 -15.32 14.40
N VAL A 92 17.62 -14.82 13.75
CA VAL A 92 16.25 -14.85 14.29
C VAL A 92 15.60 -16.22 14.08
N LEU A 93 15.97 -16.94 13.02
CA LEU A 93 15.43 -18.27 12.68
C LEU A 93 16.13 -19.42 13.40
N GLU A 94 17.43 -19.31 13.68
CA GLU A 94 18.22 -20.31 14.47
C GLU A 94 17.68 -20.52 15.90
N SER A 95 16.78 -19.66 16.39
CA SER A 95 16.04 -19.89 17.64
C SER A 95 14.83 -20.82 17.51
N GLY A 96 14.56 -21.38 16.32
CA GLY A 96 13.47 -22.33 16.06
C GLY A 96 13.82 -23.27 14.92
N GLY A 97 14.44 -24.40 15.25
CA GLY A 97 14.92 -25.39 14.28
C GLY A 97 13.83 -26.23 13.60
N THR A 98 14.18 -26.78 12.43
CA THR A 98 14.21 -28.21 12.04
C THR A 98 14.49 -28.31 10.54
N ASP A 99 15.33 -29.30 10.16
CA ASP A 99 15.87 -29.55 8.82
C ASP A 99 14.98 -30.51 8.01
N GLU A 100 14.55 -30.11 6.80
CA GLU A 100 14.02 -30.97 5.72
C GLU A 100 14.23 -30.21 4.38
N GLU A 101 14.66 -30.82 3.28
CA GLU A 101 15.00 -30.14 2.01
C GLU A 101 13.88 -29.25 1.42
N GLY A 102 12.60 -29.61 1.62
CA GLY A 102 11.45 -28.74 1.25
C GLY A 102 11.26 -27.55 2.21
N VAL A 103 11.68 -27.70 3.47
CA VAL A 103 11.79 -26.62 4.45
C VAL A 103 12.92 -25.67 4.05
N VAL A 104 14.02 -26.15 3.48
CA VAL A 104 15.16 -25.30 3.06
C VAL A 104 14.75 -24.27 2.00
N VAL A 105 14.03 -24.68 0.95
CA VAL A 105 13.59 -23.76 -0.14
C VAL A 105 12.53 -22.77 0.35
N TYR A 106 11.53 -23.23 1.12
CA TYR A 106 10.55 -22.33 1.74
C TYR A 106 11.20 -21.33 2.70
N THR A 107 12.23 -21.78 3.43
CA THR A 107 13.03 -20.96 4.33
C THR A 107 13.84 -19.92 3.54
N GLU A 108 14.42 -20.29 2.40
CA GLU A 108 15.16 -19.36 1.53
C GLU A 108 14.26 -18.24 1.01
N MET A 109 13.08 -18.56 0.47
CA MET A 109 12.13 -17.54 0.01
C MET A 109 11.64 -16.64 1.15
N LYS A 110 11.39 -17.21 2.33
CA LYS A 110 11.03 -16.42 3.52
C LYS A 110 12.16 -15.48 3.93
N LEU A 111 13.41 -15.96 3.93
CA LEU A 111 14.60 -15.14 4.21
C LEU A 111 14.75 -13.99 3.23
N VAL A 112 14.55 -14.24 1.93
CA VAL A 112 14.57 -13.21 0.87
C VAL A 112 13.49 -12.15 1.13
N LYS A 113 12.24 -12.58 1.38
CA LYS A 113 11.12 -11.66 1.68
C LYS A 113 11.40 -10.83 2.92
N ASP A 114 11.90 -11.45 3.98
CA ASP A 114 12.22 -10.77 5.23
C ASP A 114 13.39 -9.79 5.06
N ALA A 115 14.42 -10.14 4.28
CA ALA A 115 15.55 -9.27 3.98
C ALA A 115 15.09 -8.02 3.21
N CYS A 116 14.28 -8.20 2.15
CA CYS A 116 13.70 -7.10 1.38
C CYS A 116 12.86 -6.16 2.27
N LEU A 117 11.98 -6.74 3.10
CA LEU A 117 11.14 -5.95 3.99
C LEU A 117 11.94 -5.29 5.11
N SER A 118 13.03 -5.90 5.58
CA SER A 118 13.95 -5.31 6.57
C SER A 118 14.64 -4.08 5.98
N PHE A 119 15.21 -4.21 4.78
CA PHE A 119 15.76 -3.09 4.02
C PHE A 119 14.77 -1.95 3.86
N GLY A 120 13.53 -2.23 3.45
CA GLY A 120 12.51 -1.18 3.30
C GLY A 120 12.10 -0.50 4.62
N ARG A 121 12.36 -1.10 5.78
CA ARG A 121 12.17 -0.45 7.10
C ARG A 121 13.39 0.35 7.52
N ASP A 122 14.57 -0.17 7.23
CA ASP A 122 15.86 0.44 7.58
C ASP A 122 16.12 1.70 6.75
N ARG A 123 15.93 1.60 5.43
CA ARG A 123 16.01 2.72 4.47
C ARG A 123 14.67 3.43 4.31
N PHE A 124 14.09 3.89 5.40
CA PHE A 124 12.83 4.65 5.36
C PHE A 124 13.00 6.07 4.79
N ASP A 125 14.23 6.57 4.78
CA ASP A 125 14.66 7.89 4.29
C ASP A 125 14.47 8.05 2.78
N ILE A 126 14.69 6.98 2.00
CA ILE A 126 14.76 7.06 0.54
C ILE A 126 13.39 7.15 -0.16
N PHE A 127 12.28 6.91 0.55
CA PHE A 127 10.94 6.82 -0.06
C PHE A 127 10.59 8.03 -0.94
N LYS A 128 10.89 9.24 -0.47
CA LYS A 128 10.54 10.48 -1.16
C LYS A 128 11.39 10.74 -2.41
N SER A 129 12.52 10.05 -2.54
CA SER A 129 13.44 10.16 -3.68
C SER A 129 13.11 9.19 -4.82
N LEU A 130 12.18 8.25 -4.59
CA LEU A 130 11.72 7.30 -5.61
C LEU A 130 10.80 7.96 -6.64
N SER A 131 10.83 7.47 -7.88
CA SER A 131 10.00 7.92 -8.98
C SER A 131 8.51 7.82 -8.64
N ARG A 132 7.84 8.97 -8.46
CA ARG A 132 6.39 9.03 -8.23
C ARG A 132 5.62 8.43 -9.40
N GLN A 133 6.11 8.60 -10.63
CA GLN A 133 5.48 8.05 -11.83
C GLN A 133 5.51 6.52 -11.84
N ASP A 134 6.68 5.93 -11.54
CA ASP A 134 6.78 4.47 -11.51
C ASP A 134 6.02 3.87 -10.33
N ILE A 135 6.00 4.55 -9.16
CA ILE A 135 5.12 4.16 -8.04
C ILE A 135 3.66 4.18 -8.46
N GLN A 136 3.23 5.20 -9.21
CA GLN A 136 1.86 5.28 -9.71
C GLN A 136 1.53 4.11 -10.63
N THR A 137 2.37 3.83 -11.63
CA THR A 137 2.17 2.73 -12.59
C THR A 137 1.92 1.40 -11.89
N ILE A 138 2.64 1.11 -10.80
CA ILE A 138 2.53 -0.17 -10.09
C ILE A 138 1.33 -0.26 -9.12
N VAL A 139 0.58 0.82 -8.87
CA VAL A 139 -0.59 0.80 -7.97
C VAL A 139 -1.89 1.35 -8.57
N GLU A 140 -1.85 1.98 -9.74
CA GLU A 140 -3.01 2.66 -10.34
C GLU A 140 -4.12 1.70 -10.79
N LYS A 141 -3.80 0.43 -11.07
CA LYS A 141 -4.78 -0.57 -11.56
C LYS A 141 -5.38 -1.46 -10.48
N GLY A 142 -5.14 -1.16 -9.21
CA GLY A 142 -5.70 -1.90 -8.08
C GLY A 142 -4.66 -2.63 -7.26
N CYS A 143 -5.11 -3.65 -6.53
CA CYS A 143 -4.26 -4.39 -5.61
C CYS A 143 -3.55 -5.56 -6.33
N PRO A 144 -2.24 -5.78 -6.12
CA PRO A 144 -1.53 -6.91 -6.69
C PRO A 144 -1.86 -8.26 -6.02
N SER A 145 -2.44 -8.25 -4.82
CA SER A 145 -2.91 -9.44 -4.12
C SER A 145 -3.98 -9.10 -3.09
N LEU A 146 -4.68 -10.11 -2.57
CA LEU A 146 -5.65 -9.99 -1.49
C LEU A 146 -5.02 -9.95 -0.09
N PHE A 147 -3.69 -10.11 0.02
CA PHE A 147 -3.03 -10.11 1.32
C PHE A 147 -3.17 -8.74 2.00
N ARG A 148 -3.67 -8.72 3.23
CA ARG A 148 -3.99 -7.48 3.97
C ARG A 148 -2.85 -6.47 4.00
N LYS A 149 -1.60 -6.93 4.15
CA LYS A 149 -0.41 -6.04 4.12
C LYS A 149 -0.17 -5.46 2.73
N ALA A 150 -0.38 -6.23 1.67
CA ALA A 150 -0.23 -5.77 0.29
C ALA A 150 -1.30 -4.75 -0.08
N VAL A 151 -2.56 -5.06 0.24
CA VAL A 151 -3.70 -4.14 0.05
C VAL A 151 -3.45 -2.81 0.77
N ASN A 152 -3.02 -2.86 2.03
CA ASN A 152 -2.73 -1.65 2.79
C ASN A 152 -1.54 -0.87 2.22
N SER A 153 -0.48 -1.55 1.77
CA SER A 153 0.65 -0.89 1.11
C SER A 153 0.22 -0.20 -0.18
N ALA A 154 -0.56 -0.86 -1.04
CA ALA A 154 -1.09 -0.26 -2.27
C ALA A 154 -2.00 0.95 -1.97
N LYS A 155 -2.87 0.86 -0.96
CA LYS A 155 -3.73 1.96 -0.51
C LYS A 155 -2.92 3.17 0.01
N ARG A 156 -1.88 2.94 0.81
CA ARG A 156 -0.98 4.01 1.28
C ARG A 156 -0.28 4.71 0.12
N LEU A 157 0.25 3.94 -0.83
CA LEU A 157 0.92 4.49 -2.00
C LEU A 157 -0.04 5.33 -2.85
N ARG A 158 -1.28 4.87 -3.03
CA ARG A 158 -2.34 5.63 -3.71
C ARG A 158 -2.69 6.92 -2.98
N ALA A 159 -2.82 6.87 -1.65
CA ALA A 159 -3.02 8.07 -0.83
C ALA A 159 -1.86 9.08 -0.98
N TYR A 160 -0.60 8.60 -0.99
CA TYR A 160 0.57 9.44 -1.24
C TYR A 160 0.58 10.09 -2.63
N LEU A 161 0.01 9.42 -3.63
CA LEU A 161 -0.10 9.92 -5.00
C LEU A 161 -1.33 10.80 -5.22
N GLY A 162 -2.27 10.85 -4.26
CA GLY A 162 -3.55 11.54 -4.43
C GLY A 162 -4.50 10.83 -5.41
N LEU A 163 -4.37 9.51 -5.56
CA LEU A 163 -5.29 8.71 -6.38
C LEU A 163 -6.58 8.43 -5.59
N ASP A 164 -7.73 8.57 -6.26
CA ASP A 164 -9.01 8.23 -5.64
C ASP A 164 -9.13 6.70 -5.46
N GLU A 165 -9.27 6.29 -4.21
CA GLU A 165 -9.36 4.87 -3.88
C GLU A 165 -10.66 4.25 -4.40
N GLY A 166 -11.74 5.03 -4.50
CA GLY A 166 -13.03 4.58 -5.01
C GLY A 166 -12.93 4.18 -6.48
N ASP A 167 -12.34 5.05 -7.30
CA ASP A 167 -12.09 4.81 -8.71
C ASP A 167 -11.19 3.59 -8.91
N VAL A 168 -10.05 3.55 -8.21
CA VAL A 168 -9.10 2.44 -8.38
C VAL A 168 -9.68 1.12 -7.86
N CYS A 169 -10.40 1.10 -6.73
CA CYS A 169 -11.10 -0.10 -6.29
C CYS A 169 -12.22 -0.50 -7.26
N GLY A 170 -12.87 0.47 -7.90
CA GLY A 170 -13.92 0.23 -8.90
C GLY A 170 -13.42 -0.55 -10.10
N SER A 171 -12.20 -0.27 -10.56
CA SER A 171 -11.55 -0.98 -11.68
C SER A 171 -10.64 -2.14 -11.25
N CYS A 172 -10.54 -2.45 -9.95
CA CYS A 172 -9.65 -3.49 -9.44
C CYS A 172 -10.21 -4.90 -9.70
N ASP A 173 -9.45 -5.76 -10.37
CA ASP A 173 -9.84 -7.14 -10.68
C ASP A 173 -10.11 -7.99 -9.42
N LEU A 174 -9.43 -7.69 -8.31
CA LEU A 174 -9.56 -8.42 -7.04
C LEU A 174 -10.66 -7.86 -6.13
N ARG A 175 -11.34 -6.79 -6.53
CA ARG A 175 -12.35 -6.08 -5.72
C ARG A 175 -13.42 -7.00 -5.15
N GLY A 176 -13.93 -7.93 -5.94
CA GLY A 176 -15.05 -8.82 -5.55
C GLY A 176 -14.75 -9.69 -4.34
N SER A 177 -13.47 -9.99 -4.10
CA SER A 177 -13.01 -10.85 -3.00
C SER A 177 -12.20 -10.08 -1.95
N CYS A 178 -12.07 -8.75 -2.09
CA CYS A 178 -11.27 -7.94 -1.18
C CYS A 178 -12.12 -7.46 0.00
N ASP A 179 -11.79 -7.92 1.20
CA ASP A 179 -12.39 -7.49 2.48
C ASP A 179 -12.20 -5.98 2.77
N ARG A 180 -11.32 -5.31 2.03
CA ARG A 180 -11.01 -3.89 2.13
C ARG A 180 -11.33 -3.09 0.87
N ALA A 181 -12.14 -3.62 -0.05
CA ALA A 181 -12.62 -2.86 -1.19
C ALA A 181 -13.30 -1.56 -0.72
N TYR A 182 -12.97 -0.43 -1.34
CA TYR A 182 -13.51 0.90 -1.01
C TYR A 182 -13.24 1.44 0.40
N ILE A 183 -12.56 0.68 1.26
CA ILE A 183 -12.17 1.17 2.58
C ILE A 183 -11.02 2.17 2.42
N MET A 184 -11.28 3.42 2.81
CA MET A 184 -10.26 4.47 2.93
C MET A 184 -9.36 4.21 4.14
N LEU A 185 -8.09 4.56 4.02
CA LEU A 185 -7.20 4.59 5.19
C LEU A 185 -7.43 5.89 5.95
N ASN A 186 -7.39 5.80 7.28
CA ASN A 186 -7.39 6.97 8.14
C ASN A 186 -6.05 7.71 8.00
N ASP A 187 -6.01 9.01 8.30
CA ASP A 187 -4.81 9.84 8.14
C ASP A 187 -3.56 9.25 8.83
N SER A 188 -3.73 8.63 10.00
CA SER A 188 -2.64 7.98 10.73
C SER A 188 -2.11 6.70 10.06
N GLU A 189 -2.93 6.02 9.26
CA GLU A 189 -2.58 4.79 8.54
C GLU A 189 -2.12 5.05 7.11
N ALA A 190 -2.42 6.23 6.55
CA ALA A 190 -2.19 6.59 5.16
C ALA A 190 -0.73 6.90 4.80
N ALA A 191 0.16 7.07 5.79
CA ALA A 191 1.56 7.39 5.57
C ALA A 191 2.32 6.26 4.83
N ALA A 192 2.63 6.48 3.55
CA ALA A 192 3.43 5.60 2.73
C ALA A 192 4.92 5.63 3.12
N ARG A 193 5.59 4.48 2.95
CA ARG A 193 7.00 4.26 3.31
C ARG A 193 7.70 3.40 2.27
N THR A 194 9.03 3.36 2.32
CA THR A 194 9.86 2.48 1.46
C THR A 194 9.41 1.02 1.55
N VAL A 195 9.10 0.51 2.75
CA VAL A 195 8.59 -0.86 2.94
C VAL A 195 7.28 -1.15 2.19
N ASP A 196 6.45 -0.13 1.94
CA ASP A 196 5.22 -0.30 1.16
C ASP A 196 5.56 -0.49 -0.32
N VAL A 197 6.51 0.28 -0.88
CA VAL A 197 7.00 0.11 -2.26
C VAL A 197 7.67 -1.25 -2.44
N VAL A 198 8.62 -1.60 -1.55
CA VAL A 198 9.34 -2.88 -1.60
C VAL A 198 8.37 -4.05 -1.54
N ARG A 199 7.31 -3.96 -0.73
CA ARG A 199 6.28 -5.02 -0.65
C ARG A 199 5.54 -5.19 -1.97
N ILE A 200 5.21 -4.11 -2.67
CA ILE A 200 4.51 -4.20 -3.96
C ILE A 200 5.45 -4.77 -5.03
N ILE A 201 6.69 -4.29 -5.11
CA ILE A 201 7.70 -4.82 -6.03
C ILE A 201 7.93 -6.32 -5.81
N LEU A 202 8.07 -6.76 -4.55
CA LEU A 202 8.23 -8.16 -4.19
C LEU A 202 7.09 -9.05 -4.71
N LEU A 203 5.86 -8.55 -4.77
CA LEU A 203 4.75 -9.31 -5.34
C LEU A 203 4.88 -9.46 -6.85
N TYR A 204 5.34 -8.42 -7.55
CA TYR A 204 5.51 -8.46 -8.99
C TYR A 204 6.75 -9.24 -9.43
N ALA A 205 7.85 -9.12 -8.70
CA ALA A 205 9.08 -9.88 -8.94
C ALA A 205 8.95 -11.37 -8.58
N LEU A 206 7.85 -11.78 -7.93
CA LEU A 206 7.57 -13.19 -7.63
C LEU A 206 6.32 -13.70 -8.36
N ASP A 207 5.73 -12.90 -9.25
CA ASP A 207 4.54 -13.29 -10.00
C ASP A 207 4.94 -13.98 -11.31
N PRO A 208 4.73 -15.30 -11.46
CA PRO A 208 5.06 -16.02 -12.68
C PRO A 208 4.35 -15.46 -13.92
N LEU A 209 3.17 -14.83 -13.75
CA LEU A 209 2.39 -14.26 -14.85
C LEU A 209 2.93 -12.92 -15.35
N LEU A 210 3.81 -12.27 -14.58
CA LEU A 210 4.55 -11.09 -15.01
C LEU A 210 5.96 -11.44 -15.47
N ILE A 211 6.54 -12.51 -14.91
CA ILE A 211 7.86 -13.00 -15.27
C ILE A 211 7.81 -13.73 -16.61
N SER A 212 6.81 -14.59 -16.85
CA SER A 212 6.68 -15.38 -18.08
C SER A 212 6.49 -14.47 -19.30
N GLY A 213 7.41 -14.63 -20.27
CA GLY A 213 7.56 -13.78 -21.45
C GLY A 213 6.46 -13.89 -22.50
N GLU A 214 5.57 -14.89 -22.41
CA GLU A 214 4.57 -15.14 -23.45
C GLU A 214 3.32 -14.25 -23.28
N ASN A 215 3.04 -13.45 -24.31
CA ASN A 215 1.79 -12.68 -24.49
C ASN A 215 1.47 -11.67 -23.36
N LYS A 216 2.47 -10.91 -22.91
CA LYS A 216 2.27 -9.85 -21.91
C LYS A 216 1.33 -8.77 -22.43
N LEU A 217 0.20 -8.57 -21.74
CA LEU A 217 -0.70 -7.45 -21.98
C LEU A 217 0.09 -6.12 -21.86
N PRO A 218 -0.20 -5.08 -22.67
CA PRO A 218 0.56 -3.82 -22.63
C PRO A 218 0.67 -3.21 -21.23
N GLY A 219 -0.39 -3.33 -20.43
CA GLY A 219 -0.39 -2.87 -19.04
C GLY A 219 0.60 -3.63 -18.13
N LYS A 220 0.78 -4.93 -18.34
CA LYS A 220 1.73 -5.75 -17.57
C LYS A 220 3.17 -5.38 -17.90
N VAL A 221 3.46 -5.09 -19.16
CA VAL A 221 4.80 -4.64 -19.60
C VAL A 221 5.19 -3.33 -18.93
N LEU A 222 4.25 -2.38 -18.82
CA LEU A 222 4.49 -1.12 -18.12
C LEU A 222 4.75 -1.34 -16.64
N VAL A 223 3.92 -2.14 -15.96
CA VAL A 223 4.09 -2.49 -14.53
C VAL A 223 5.45 -3.14 -14.28
N GLU A 224 5.84 -4.12 -15.10
CA GLU A 224 7.16 -4.75 -15.02
C GLU A 224 8.30 -3.75 -15.20
N SER A 225 8.22 -2.89 -16.24
CA SER A 225 9.26 -1.90 -16.51
C SER A 225 9.42 -0.89 -15.36
N SER A 226 8.30 -0.44 -14.77
CA SER A 226 8.30 0.46 -13.62
C SER A 226 8.80 -0.24 -12.35
N ALA A 227 8.43 -1.50 -12.11
CA ALA A 227 8.95 -2.27 -10.99
C ALA A 227 10.48 -2.45 -11.07
N ARG A 228 11.01 -2.73 -12.26
CA ARG A 228 12.46 -2.84 -12.51
C ARG A 228 13.19 -1.52 -12.31
N LYS A 229 12.65 -0.40 -12.80
CA LYS A 229 13.22 0.94 -12.55
C LYS A 229 13.27 1.27 -11.06
N LEU A 230 12.18 1.01 -10.34
CA LEU A 230 12.15 1.23 -8.89
C LEU A 230 13.15 0.33 -8.16
N LEU A 231 13.37 -0.91 -8.59
CA LEU A 231 14.44 -1.75 -8.05
C LEU A 231 15.82 -1.12 -8.24
N SER A 232 16.13 -0.59 -9.42
CA SER A 232 17.38 0.12 -9.69
C SER A 232 17.52 1.37 -8.79
N GLU A 233 16.48 2.17 -8.65
CA GLU A 233 16.50 3.34 -7.75
C GLU A 233 16.72 2.94 -6.28
N LEU A 234 16.04 1.88 -5.81
CA LEU A 234 16.23 1.35 -4.47
C LEU A 234 17.66 0.87 -4.23
N ILE A 235 18.31 0.31 -5.25
CA ILE A 235 19.72 -0.08 -5.21
C ILE A 235 20.62 1.15 -5.08
N GLU A 236 20.47 2.11 -5.98
CA GLU A 236 21.32 3.31 -6.07
C GLU A 236 21.21 4.15 -4.79
N LEU A 237 19.97 4.43 -4.35
CA LEU A 237 19.70 5.17 -3.13
C LEU A 237 20.04 4.33 -1.88
N GLY A 238 19.95 3.01 -1.97
CA GLY A 238 20.28 2.11 -0.89
C GLY A 238 21.77 2.11 -0.53
N ASP A 239 22.66 2.52 -1.44
CA ASP A 239 24.10 2.61 -1.22
C ASP A 239 24.54 3.92 -0.59
N THR A 240 23.72 4.97 -0.66
CA THR A 240 24.03 6.24 0.00
C THR A 240 23.86 6.10 1.51
N PRO A 241 24.70 6.74 2.34
CA PRO A 241 24.48 6.76 3.77
C PRO A 241 23.16 7.48 4.09
N PRO A 242 22.36 7.00 5.06
CA PRO A 242 21.18 7.72 5.52
C PRO A 242 21.57 9.11 6.01
N ASP A 243 20.73 10.10 5.71
CA ASP A 243 20.90 11.46 6.20
C ASP A 243 20.93 11.45 7.75
N PRO A 244 22.02 11.92 8.39
CA PRO A 244 22.15 11.91 9.85
C PRO A 244 21.10 12.76 10.56
N ASP A 245 20.49 13.73 9.86
CA ASP A 245 19.50 14.64 10.44
C ASP A 245 18.10 14.01 10.55
N ILE A 246 17.88 12.84 9.93
CA ILE A 246 16.62 12.12 10.01
C ILE A 246 16.60 11.26 11.28
N PRO A 247 15.72 11.53 12.27
CA PRO A 247 15.66 10.74 13.48
C PRO A 247 15.38 9.27 13.16
N LYS A 248 16.31 8.39 13.55
CA LYS A 248 16.10 6.94 13.42
C LYS A 248 14.82 6.59 14.15
N ARG A 249 13.84 6.01 13.44
CA ARG A 249 12.60 5.57 14.06
C ARG A 249 12.95 4.47 15.06
N VAL A 250 13.00 4.83 16.35
CA VAL A 250 13.25 3.88 17.43
C VAL A 250 12.22 2.77 17.30
N ALA A 251 12.68 1.55 17.09
CA ALA A 251 11.83 0.38 17.20
C ALA A 251 11.29 0.39 18.63
N VAL A 252 10.03 0.79 18.80
CA VAL A 252 9.32 0.58 20.06
C VAL A 252 9.18 -0.93 20.19
N THR A 253 10.17 -1.56 20.81
CA THR A 253 10.00 -2.86 21.43
C THR A 253 8.82 -2.69 22.38
N SER A 254 7.73 -3.42 22.11
CA SER A 254 6.61 -3.54 23.03
C SER A 254 7.07 -4.33 24.27
N GLN A 255 8.00 -3.78 25.04
CA GLN A 255 8.32 -4.21 26.40
C GLN A 255 7.43 -3.43 27.36
N ARG A 256 6.12 -3.67 27.30
CA ARG A 256 5.23 -3.36 28.43
C ARG A 256 4.09 -4.35 28.51
N ARG A 257 4.44 -5.62 28.64
CA ARG A 257 3.54 -6.64 29.17
C ARG A 257 4.33 -7.84 29.68
N LYS A 258 5.08 -7.64 30.78
CA LYS A 258 5.39 -8.65 31.81
C LYS A 258 6.34 -8.04 32.86
N GLN A 259 6.15 -8.45 34.11
CA GLN A 259 6.70 -7.95 35.40
C GLN A 259 5.99 -6.70 35.94
N SER A 260 5.40 -6.69 37.15
CA SER A 260 5.20 -7.66 38.24
C SER A 260 4.23 -6.96 39.22
N VAL A 261 3.07 -7.54 39.56
CA VAL A 261 2.78 -8.25 40.83
C VAL A 261 3.43 -7.64 42.09
N ASP A 262 2.53 -7.29 43.04
CA ASP A 262 2.68 -7.08 44.50
C ASP A 262 3.24 -5.75 45.07
N LEU A 263 2.38 -4.97 45.77
CA LEU A 263 2.27 -5.02 47.24
C LEU A 263 1.14 -4.08 47.80
N LEU A 264 0.58 -4.51 48.94
CA LEU A 264 -0.46 -3.96 49.83
C LEU A 264 -1.92 -4.02 49.31
N ASP A 265 -2.72 -5.02 49.64
CA ASP A 265 -3.13 -5.62 50.94
C ASP A 265 -4.30 -4.90 51.65
N ASN A 266 -5.34 -5.72 51.82
CA ASN A 266 -6.35 -5.77 52.88
C ASN A 266 -7.71 -5.05 52.82
N LYS A 267 -8.74 -5.92 52.91
CA LYS A 267 -10.13 -5.76 53.39
C LYS A 267 -11.08 -5.00 52.44
N THR A 268 -12.25 -5.52 52.05
CA THR A 268 -13.23 -6.26 52.85
C THR A 268 -14.20 -6.98 51.91
N SER A 269 -14.49 -8.24 52.19
CA SER A 269 -15.54 -9.02 51.56
C SER A 269 -16.92 -8.40 51.84
N LYS A 270 -17.69 -8.15 50.78
CA LYS A 270 -19.15 -8.08 50.85
C LYS A 270 -19.71 -9.11 49.88
N ASN A 271 -20.27 -10.16 50.47
CA ASN A 271 -21.13 -11.14 49.81
C ASN A 271 -22.24 -10.40 49.06
N VAL A 272 -22.28 -10.58 47.75
CA VAL A 272 -23.46 -10.30 46.94
C VAL A 272 -24.03 -11.66 46.60
N ASP A 273 -25.20 -11.97 47.14
CA ASP A 273 -25.93 -13.18 46.81
C ASP A 273 -26.28 -13.17 45.33
N VAL A 274 -25.60 -14.02 44.56
CA VAL A 274 -25.86 -14.21 43.14
C VAL A 274 -27.10 -15.10 43.02
N LYS A 275 -28.13 -14.61 42.32
CA LYS A 275 -29.35 -15.39 42.08
C LYS A 275 -29.04 -16.57 41.13
N PRO A 276 -29.69 -17.73 41.29
CA PRO A 276 -29.50 -18.87 40.38
C PRO A 276 -29.92 -18.48 38.96
N GLY A 277 -28.98 -18.40 38.02
CA GLY A 277 -29.26 -18.13 36.61
C GLY A 277 -28.15 -17.46 35.81
N ASP A 278 -27.23 -16.75 36.47
CA ASP A 278 -26.13 -16.06 35.79
C ASP A 278 -24.90 -16.96 35.68
N TRP A 279 -24.61 -17.43 34.46
CA TRP A 279 -23.36 -18.15 34.16
C TRP A 279 -22.20 -17.15 34.08
N VAL A 280 -21.22 -17.30 34.98
CA VAL A 280 -19.96 -16.56 34.93
C VAL A 280 -18.96 -17.34 34.07
N CYS A 281 -18.50 -16.75 32.97
CA CYS A 281 -17.48 -17.34 32.12
C CYS A 281 -16.10 -17.15 32.76
N ALA A 282 -15.42 -18.25 33.08
CA ALA A 282 -14.05 -18.21 33.61
C ALA A 282 -13.06 -17.78 32.51
N LYS A 283 -11.96 -17.16 32.93
CA LYS A 283 -10.88 -16.65 32.10
C LYS A 283 -9.76 -17.65 31.95
#